data_AF-A0A0A7NYD2-F1
#
_entry.id   AF-A0A0A7NYD2-F1
#
_cell.length_a   1.000
_cell.length_b   1.000
_cell.length_c   1.000
_cell.angle_alpha   90.00
_cell.angle_beta   90.00
_cell.angle_gamma   90.00
#
_symmetry.space_group_name_H-M   'P 1'
#
loop_
_entity.id
_entity.type
_entity.pdbx_description
1 polymer ?
#
loop_
_entity_poly.entity_id
_entity_poly.type
_entity_poly.pdbx_seq_one_letter_code
_entity_poly.pdbx_strand_id
1 'polypeptide(L)'
;HVPPGFYNRVKPGQKSSPTYHPQYLQAYLRILTRYSKIIKGQMFGHLHMDMFQLFQSDSGSFFSSSLLASSVTPWHSESKDNVSIPVNPSIRLMHYDYEDGILKDYDQYFFDLSKGNNLNGTMEPDGFELLYTFTEAYDVPDVSTTSLITVYENMKKSDILFEKFFNFSTAGKKSVVCDKYCKVAQLCSISSTAIDDYNVCMGKAINMPFSQQIL
;
A
#
# COMPACT_ATOMS: atom_id res chain seq x y z
N HIS A 1 13.17 5.12 -3.80
CA HIS A 1 12.13 6.17 -3.62
C HIS A 1 10.84 5.76 -4.32
N VAL A 2 10.78 5.83 -5.67
CA VAL A 2 9.64 5.35 -6.46
C VAL A 2 9.57 3.82 -6.43
N PRO A 3 8.44 3.19 -6.07
CA PRO A 3 8.26 1.73 -6.12
C PRO A 3 8.04 1.22 -7.55
N PRO A 4 8.35 -0.04 -7.88
CA PRO A 4 7.88 -0.68 -9.11
C PRO A 4 6.36 -0.94 -9.06
N GLY A 5 5.77 -1.35 -10.18
CA GLY A 5 4.35 -1.68 -10.27
C GLY A 5 3.47 -0.49 -10.66
N PHE A 6 2.35 -0.32 -9.97
CA PHE A 6 1.27 0.59 -10.38
C PHE A 6 0.82 1.49 -9.23
N TYR A 7 0.27 2.66 -9.56
CA TYR A 7 -0.44 3.45 -8.56
C TYR A 7 -1.70 2.70 -8.10
N ASN A 8 -1.99 2.79 -6.82
CA ASN A 8 -3.18 2.23 -6.18
C ASN A 8 -4.40 3.16 -6.24
N ARG A 9 -4.32 4.24 -7.04
CA ARG A 9 -5.35 5.27 -7.21
C ARG A 9 -5.71 5.38 -8.68
N VAL A 10 -6.98 5.23 -9.01
CA VAL A 10 -7.51 5.31 -10.39
C VAL A 10 -8.91 5.89 -10.38
N LYS A 11 -9.25 6.62 -11.44
CA LYS A 11 -10.64 7.02 -11.69
C LYS A 11 -11.48 5.78 -12.06
N PRO A 12 -12.76 5.72 -11.68
CA PRO A 12 -13.69 4.70 -12.16
C PRO A 12 -13.61 4.54 -13.69
N GLY A 13 -13.51 3.29 -14.15
CA GLY A 13 -13.37 2.94 -15.57
C GLY A 13 -11.98 3.14 -16.19
N GLN A 14 -10.94 3.52 -15.42
CA GLN A 14 -9.58 3.72 -15.92
C GLN A 14 -8.52 2.83 -15.26
N LYS A 15 -7.48 2.46 -16.01
CA LYS A 15 -6.30 1.77 -15.49
C LYS A 15 -5.23 2.77 -15.05
N SER A 16 -4.45 2.41 -14.02
CA SER A 16 -3.24 3.15 -13.69
C SER A 16 -2.17 2.91 -14.75
N SER A 17 -1.33 3.92 -14.96
CA SER A 17 -0.03 3.72 -15.59
C SER A 17 0.94 3.03 -14.61
N PRO A 18 1.94 2.27 -15.11
CA PRO A 18 3.01 1.79 -14.26
C PRO A 18 3.84 2.97 -13.73
N THR A 19 4.41 2.82 -12.55
CA THR A 19 5.28 3.84 -11.91
C THR A 19 6.63 3.95 -12.63
N TYR A 20 7.08 2.87 -13.27
CA TYR A 20 8.30 2.81 -14.06
C TYR A 20 7.96 2.73 -15.55
N HIS A 21 8.85 3.22 -16.40
CA HIS A 21 8.77 2.86 -17.82
C HIS A 21 8.87 1.34 -18.00
N PRO A 22 8.11 0.73 -18.93
CA PRO A 22 7.99 -0.72 -19.06
C PRO A 22 9.32 -1.48 -19.09
N GLN A 23 10.33 -0.97 -19.81
CA GLN A 23 11.64 -1.61 -19.90
C GLN A 23 12.38 -1.68 -18.56
N TYR A 24 12.23 -0.67 -17.71
CA TYR A 24 12.85 -0.63 -16.38
C TYR A 24 12.07 -1.45 -15.36
N LEU A 25 10.74 -1.47 -15.47
CA LEU A 25 9.91 -2.36 -14.68
C LEU A 25 10.29 -3.83 -14.93
N GLN A 26 10.38 -4.22 -16.20
CA GLN A 26 10.80 -5.56 -16.59
C GLN A 26 12.22 -5.90 -16.12
N ALA A 27 13.16 -4.94 -16.22
CA ALA A 27 14.51 -5.14 -15.70
C ALA A 27 14.53 -5.32 -14.17
N TYR A 28 13.74 -4.53 -13.43
CA TYR A 28 13.61 -4.64 -11.98
C TYR A 28 13.05 -6.01 -11.57
N LEU A 29 11.98 -6.46 -12.22
CA LEU A 29 11.36 -7.75 -11.94
C LEU A 29 12.33 -8.90 -12.19
N ARG A 30 13.14 -8.86 -13.26
CA ARG A 30 14.19 -9.88 -13.51
C ARG A 30 15.23 -9.95 -12.41
N ILE A 31 15.68 -8.80 -11.89
CA ILE A 31 16.62 -8.75 -10.76
C ILE A 31 15.95 -9.37 -9.53
N LEU A 32 14.72 -8.99 -9.24
CA LEU A 32 13.97 -9.49 -8.10
C LEU A 32 13.78 -11.01 -8.17
N THR A 33 13.36 -11.54 -9.32
CA THR A 33 13.23 -13.00 -9.54
C THR A 33 14.54 -13.73 -9.32
N ARG A 34 15.66 -13.18 -9.80
CA ARG A 34 16.97 -13.82 -9.68
C ARG A 34 17.52 -13.81 -8.25
N TYR A 35 17.27 -12.75 -7.50
CA TYR A 35 17.91 -12.49 -6.20
C TYR A 35 16.96 -12.49 -5.01
N SER A 36 15.68 -12.88 -5.18
CA SER A 36 14.68 -12.89 -4.12
C SER A 36 15.12 -13.64 -2.85
N LYS A 37 15.91 -14.71 -2.99
CA LYS A 37 16.41 -15.51 -1.86
C LYS A 37 17.36 -14.75 -0.92
N ILE A 38 18.02 -13.71 -1.40
CA ILE A 38 18.96 -12.90 -0.60
C ILE A 38 18.41 -11.52 -0.24
N ILE A 39 17.32 -11.08 -0.89
CA ILE A 39 16.65 -9.83 -0.57
C ILE A 39 15.78 -10.04 0.67
N LYS A 40 16.19 -9.45 1.80
CA LYS A 40 15.49 -9.57 3.09
C LYS A 40 14.35 -8.57 3.29
N GLY A 41 14.36 -7.48 2.52
CA GLY A 41 13.36 -6.44 2.58
C GLY A 41 13.50 -5.45 1.43
N GLN A 42 12.37 -4.87 1.04
CA GLN A 42 12.30 -3.80 0.04
C GLN A 42 11.42 -2.69 0.61
N MET A 43 11.95 -1.47 0.72
CA MET A 43 11.24 -0.33 1.30
C MET A 43 11.17 0.83 0.30
N PHE A 44 9.97 1.37 0.11
CA PHE A 44 9.69 2.44 -0.82
C PHE A 44 8.80 3.52 -0.19
N GLY A 45 8.66 4.64 -0.91
CA GLY A 45 7.75 5.73 -0.54
C GLY A 45 7.02 6.22 -1.79
N HIS A 46 7.12 7.52 -2.10
CA HIS A 46 6.60 8.19 -3.31
C HIS A 46 5.07 8.23 -3.44
N LEU A 47 4.35 7.14 -3.15
CA LEU A 47 2.89 7.08 -3.28
C LEU A 47 2.14 7.81 -2.17
N HIS A 48 2.83 8.14 -1.07
CA HIS A 48 2.26 8.78 0.11
C HIS A 48 1.09 7.95 0.67
N MET A 49 1.26 6.63 0.73
CA MET A 49 0.30 5.70 1.29
C MET A 49 1.01 4.58 2.02
N ASP A 50 0.41 4.14 3.12
CA ASP A 50 0.82 2.91 3.79
C ASP A 50 0.26 1.71 3.02
N MET A 51 1.15 0.93 2.39
CA MET A 51 0.75 -0.31 1.73
C MET A 51 1.93 -1.27 1.61
N PHE A 52 1.65 -2.46 1.09
CA PHE A 52 2.65 -3.41 0.67
C PHE A 52 2.35 -3.88 -0.76
N GLN A 53 3.36 -4.45 -1.42
CA GLN A 53 3.21 -5.09 -2.72
C GLN A 53 3.71 -6.52 -2.64
N LEU A 54 3.10 -7.38 -3.45
CA LEU A 54 3.48 -8.77 -3.67
C LEU A 54 3.93 -8.92 -5.13
N PHE A 55 4.98 -9.70 -5.34
CA PHE A 55 5.55 -9.95 -6.66
C PHE A 55 5.29 -11.39 -7.08
N GLN A 56 4.69 -11.56 -8.25
CA GLN A 56 4.32 -12.84 -8.83
C GLN A 56 5.39 -13.32 -9.81
N SER A 57 5.68 -14.61 -9.78
CA SER A 57 6.42 -15.29 -10.84
C SER A 57 5.49 -15.60 -12.01
N ASP A 58 6.06 -15.98 -13.16
CA ASP A 58 5.29 -16.37 -14.36
C ASP A 58 4.28 -17.52 -14.12
N SER A 59 4.45 -18.32 -13.06
CA SER A 59 3.48 -19.35 -12.66
C SER A 59 2.27 -18.82 -11.87
N GLY A 60 2.22 -17.51 -11.59
CA GLY A 60 1.22 -16.85 -10.74
C GLY A 60 1.50 -16.96 -9.23
N SER A 61 2.54 -17.66 -8.81
CA SER A 61 2.91 -17.77 -7.39
C SER A 61 3.63 -16.51 -6.90
N PHE A 62 3.26 -16.02 -5.71
CA PHE A 62 3.97 -14.93 -5.06
C PHE A 62 5.31 -15.40 -4.50
N PHE A 63 6.39 -14.65 -4.76
CA PHE A 63 7.75 -15.04 -4.37
C PHE A 63 8.54 -13.96 -3.64
N SER A 64 8.06 -12.71 -3.63
CA SER A 64 8.69 -11.60 -2.93
C SER A 64 7.67 -10.53 -2.57
N SER A 65 8.07 -9.58 -1.73
CA SER A 65 7.23 -8.46 -1.28
C SER A 65 8.04 -7.18 -1.05
N SER A 66 7.34 -6.05 -1.02
CA SER A 66 7.89 -4.76 -0.61
C SER A 66 6.92 -3.99 0.28
N LEU A 67 7.47 -3.12 1.12
CA LEU A 67 6.73 -2.24 2.02
C LEU A 67 6.83 -0.81 1.52
N LEU A 68 5.71 -0.10 1.51
CA LEU A 68 5.62 1.30 1.15
C LEU A 68 5.18 2.08 2.40
N ALA A 69 5.95 3.11 2.74
CA ALA A 69 5.60 4.00 3.84
C ALA A 69 4.78 5.19 3.33
N SER A 70 3.84 5.62 4.18
CA SER A 70 3.14 6.90 4.01
C SER A 70 4.11 8.09 4.16
N SER A 71 3.64 9.31 3.90
CA SER A 71 4.45 10.52 3.90
C SER A 71 4.31 11.34 5.18
N VAL A 72 5.35 12.12 5.50
CA VAL A 72 5.24 13.22 6.47
C VAL A 72 4.40 14.36 5.91
N THR A 73 4.53 14.67 4.62
CA THR A 73 3.69 15.70 4.02
C THR A 73 2.23 15.22 3.92
N PRO A 74 1.24 16.02 4.37
CA PRO A 74 -0.19 15.73 4.18
C PRO A 74 -0.71 16.22 2.82
N TRP A 75 0.21 16.60 1.92
CA TRP A 75 -0.12 17.20 0.65
C TRP A 75 -1.04 16.29 -0.18
N HIS A 76 -2.09 16.89 -0.71
CA HIS A 76 -2.97 16.29 -1.70
C HIS A 76 -3.44 17.37 -2.68
N SER A 77 -3.76 16.95 -3.90
CA SER A 77 -4.44 17.75 -4.89
C SER A 77 -5.94 17.85 -4.56
N GLU A 78 -6.50 19.06 -4.65
CA GLU A 78 -7.95 19.30 -4.60
C GLU A 78 -8.66 18.98 -5.94
N SER A 79 -7.92 18.52 -6.94
CA SER A 79 -8.52 18.14 -8.23
C SER A 79 -9.48 16.95 -8.05
N LYS A 80 -10.61 16.99 -8.77
CA LYS A 80 -11.62 15.90 -8.81
C LYS A 80 -11.08 14.58 -9.37
N ASP A 81 -9.81 14.57 -9.78
CA ASP A 81 -9.20 13.48 -10.47
C ASP A 81 -8.64 12.40 -9.54
N ASN A 82 -8.75 12.59 -8.21
CA ASN A 82 -8.30 11.67 -7.16
C ASN A 82 -6.85 11.21 -7.34
N VAL A 83 -6.00 12.09 -7.89
CA VAL A 83 -4.57 11.81 -8.13
C VAL A 83 -3.84 11.56 -6.81
N SER A 84 -4.36 12.11 -5.71
CA SER A 84 -3.89 11.85 -4.36
C SER A 84 -5.03 11.84 -3.36
N ILE A 85 -4.93 11.01 -2.33
CA ILE A 85 -5.85 10.99 -1.19
C ILE A 85 -5.13 11.68 -0.02
N PRO A 86 -5.81 12.57 0.72
CA PRO A 86 -5.27 13.15 1.94
C PRO A 86 -4.77 12.08 2.92
N VAL A 87 -3.59 12.29 3.49
CA VAL A 87 -3.03 11.44 4.55
C VAL A 87 -2.63 12.30 5.74
N ASN A 88 -2.63 11.71 6.93
CA ASN A 88 -1.95 12.31 8.06
C ASN A 88 -0.43 12.14 7.94
N PRO A 89 0.38 13.10 8.44
CA PRO A 89 1.82 12.94 8.55
C PRO A 89 2.17 11.64 9.27
N SER A 90 3.12 10.89 8.74
CA SER A 90 3.40 9.53 9.18
C SER A 90 4.89 9.23 9.27
N ILE A 91 5.27 8.44 10.27
CA ILE A 91 6.62 7.86 10.42
C ILE A 91 6.50 6.37 10.77
N ARG A 92 7.49 5.57 10.38
CA ARG A 92 7.48 4.11 10.61
C ARG A 92 8.76 3.66 11.31
N LEU A 93 8.62 2.83 12.34
CA LEU A 93 9.72 2.15 13.01
C LEU A 93 9.74 0.68 12.55
N MET A 94 10.84 0.25 11.94
CA MET A 94 11.00 -1.12 11.43
C MET A 94 11.69 -2.00 12.48
N HIS A 95 11.15 -3.18 12.73
CA HIS A 95 11.72 -4.19 13.61
C HIS A 95 12.32 -5.32 12.80
N TYR A 96 13.58 -5.68 13.09
CA TYR A 96 14.29 -6.73 12.37
C TYR A 96 15.26 -7.46 13.29
N ASP A 97 15.59 -8.69 12.91
CA ASP A 97 16.60 -9.49 13.59
C ASP A 97 18.00 -9.02 13.21
N TYR A 98 18.81 -8.68 14.21
CA TYR A 98 20.14 -8.12 14.00
C TYR A 98 21.13 -9.11 13.38
N GLU A 99 20.94 -10.41 13.60
CA GLU A 99 21.86 -11.45 13.13
C GLU A 99 21.70 -11.73 11.63
N ASP A 100 20.47 -11.78 11.12
CA ASP A 100 20.18 -12.20 9.75
C ASP A 100 19.48 -11.13 8.88
N GLY A 101 19.15 -9.99 9.47
CA GLY A 101 18.51 -8.86 8.80
C GLY A 101 17.04 -9.12 8.43
N ILE A 102 16.42 -10.20 8.93
CA ILE A 102 15.03 -10.54 8.62
C ILE A 102 14.10 -9.55 9.31
N LEU A 103 13.24 -8.90 8.52
CA LEU A 103 12.17 -8.05 9.03
C LEU A 103 11.18 -8.88 9.85
N LYS A 104 10.90 -8.45 11.07
CA LYS A 104 9.96 -9.11 12.00
C LYS A 104 8.65 -8.36 12.06
N ASP A 105 8.69 -7.04 12.17
CA ASP A 105 7.49 -6.23 12.34
C ASP A 105 7.72 -4.76 11.96
N TYR A 106 6.70 -3.93 12.07
CA TYR A 106 6.85 -2.48 12.14
C TYR A 106 5.72 -1.82 12.92
N ASP A 107 6.06 -0.69 13.53
CA ASP A 107 5.11 0.25 14.12
C ASP A 107 4.90 1.42 13.18
N GLN A 108 3.65 1.63 12.79
CA GLN A 108 3.23 2.80 12.04
C GLN A 108 2.74 3.86 13.03
N TYR A 109 3.39 5.02 13.02
CA TYR A 109 2.95 6.19 13.77
C TYR A 109 2.35 7.22 12.83
N PHE A 110 1.44 8.02 13.35
CA PHE A 110 0.81 9.12 12.63
C PHE A 110 0.64 10.33 13.54
N PHE A 111 0.53 11.49 12.92
CA PHE A 111 0.20 12.74 13.57
C PHE A 111 -1.20 13.16 13.13
N ASP A 112 -2.16 13.26 14.03
CA ASP A 112 -3.48 13.81 13.68
C ASP A 112 -3.34 15.30 13.37
N LEU A 113 -3.26 15.63 12.08
CA LEU A 113 -3.05 16.99 11.62
C LEU A 113 -4.21 17.91 12.00
N SER A 114 -5.44 17.39 12.03
CA SER A 114 -6.60 18.17 12.43
C SER A 114 -6.52 18.53 13.91
N LYS A 115 -6.17 17.57 14.77
CA LYS A 115 -5.93 17.79 16.20
C LYS A 115 -4.79 18.78 16.41
N GLY A 116 -3.66 18.60 15.72
CA GLY A 116 -2.49 19.47 15.81
C GLY A 116 -2.77 20.93 15.45
N ASN A 117 -3.49 21.18 14.36
CA ASN A 117 -3.83 22.54 13.92
C ASN A 117 -4.77 23.28 14.89
N ASN A 118 -5.56 22.56 15.67
CA ASN A 118 -6.48 23.15 16.65
C ASN A 118 -5.78 23.57 17.97
N LEU A 119 -4.49 23.26 18.15
CA LEU A 119 -3.74 23.55 19.37
C LEU A 119 -3.05 24.92 19.36
N ASN A 120 -3.28 25.80 18.37
CA ASN A 120 -2.77 27.19 18.31
C ASN A 120 -1.28 27.37 18.69
N GLY A 121 -0.43 26.39 18.38
CA GLY A 121 1.02 26.46 18.63
C GLY A 121 1.47 26.11 20.06
N THR A 122 0.61 25.63 20.95
CA THR A 122 1.00 25.15 22.30
C THR A 122 1.32 23.65 22.33
N MET A 123 1.74 23.07 21.21
CA MET A 123 1.92 21.63 21.12
C MET A 123 3.27 21.20 21.70
N GLU A 124 3.23 20.31 22.69
CA GLU A 124 4.38 19.58 23.20
C GLU A 124 5.03 18.72 22.09
N PRO A 125 6.33 18.41 22.18
CA PRO A 125 7.11 17.72 21.13
C PRO A 125 6.65 16.28 20.79
N ASP A 126 5.70 15.70 21.53
CA ASP A 126 5.24 14.31 21.40
C ASP A 126 3.90 14.19 20.65
N GLY A 127 3.85 14.69 19.42
CA GLY A 127 2.62 14.72 18.62
C GLY A 127 2.26 13.41 17.90
N PHE A 128 3.23 12.51 17.69
CA PHE A 128 3.02 11.28 16.95
C PHE A 128 2.47 10.17 17.85
N GLU A 129 1.34 9.60 17.44
CA GLU A 129 0.66 8.52 18.14
C GLU A 129 0.83 7.21 17.37
N LEU A 130 0.87 6.07 18.07
CA LEU A 130 0.90 4.76 17.43
C LEU A 130 -0.42 4.54 16.70
N LEU A 131 -0.36 4.35 15.38
CA LEU A 131 -1.53 3.99 14.57
C LEU A 131 -1.80 2.48 14.68
N TYR A 132 -0.77 1.68 14.45
CA TYR A 132 -0.82 0.22 14.60
C TYR A 132 0.58 -0.42 14.57
N THR A 133 0.69 -1.60 15.16
CA THR A 133 1.77 -2.57 14.95
C THR A 133 1.29 -3.62 13.97
N PHE A 134 2.06 -3.95 12.93
CA PHE A 134 1.57 -4.74 11.79
C PHE A 134 1.10 -6.14 12.18
N THR A 135 1.91 -6.88 12.95
CA THR A 135 1.57 -8.24 13.37
C THR A 135 0.27 -8.30 14.17
N GLU A 136 0.10 -7.39 15.13
CA GLU A 136 -1.11 -7.25 15.94
C GLU A 136 -2.33 -6.86 15.11
N ALA A 137 -2.14 -5.93 14.17
CA ALA A 137 -3.24 -5.41 13.37
C ALA A 137 -3.80 -6.43 12.39
N TYR A 138 -2.94 -7.30 11.85
CA TYR A 138 -3.32 -8.28 10.83
C TYR A 138 -3.33 -9.73 11.32
N ASP A 139 -3.03 -9.96 12.59
CA ASP A 139 -2.98 -11.30 13.22
C ASP A 139 -2.07 -12.26 12.44
N VAL A 140 -0.83 -11.83 12.23
CA VAL A 140 0.21 -12.59 11.53
C VAL A 140 1.51 -12.56 12.33
N PRO A 141 2.37 -13.59 12.25
CA PRO A 141 3.53 -13.71 13.14
C PRO A 141 4.67 -12.76 12.80
N ASP A 142 4.72 -12.25 11.56
CA ASP A 142 5.78 -11.36 11.09
C ASP A 142 5.35 -10.57 9.83
N VAL A 143 6.27 -9.80 9.26
CA VAL A 143 6.13 -9.10 7.97
C VAL A 143 6.74 -9.87 6.78
N SER A 144 6.90 -11.19 6.90
CA SER A 144 7.42 -12.02 5.81
C SER A 144 6.49 -11.98 4.59
N THR A 145 7.02 -12.34 3.41
CA THR A 145 6.20 -12.47 2.20
C THR A 145 5.03 -13.44 2.42
N THR A 146 5.22 -14.53 3.16
CA THR A 146 4.16 -15.49 3.52
C THR A 146 3.05 -14.82 4.33
N SER A 147 3.41 -14.07 5.37
CA SER A 147 2.44 -13.33 6.19
C SER A 147 1.69 -12.28 5.36
N LEU A 148 2.39 -11.53 4.50
CA LEU A 148 1.76 -10.54 3.61
C LEU A 148 0.79 -11.17 2.59
N ILE A 149 1.08 -12.37 2.08
CA ILE A 149 0.15 -13.15 1.25
C ILE A 149 -1.10 -13.52 2.04
N THR A 150 -0.95 -13.97 3.29
CA THR A 150 -2.09 -14.27 4.18
C THR A 150 -2.97 -13.04 4.39
N VAL A 151 -2.37 -11.88 4.67
CA VAL A 151 -3.10 -10.61 4.81
C VAL A 151 -3.86 -10.28 3.52
N TYR A 152 -3.19 -10.36 2.37
CA TYR A 152 -3.80 -10.11 1.06
C TYR A 152 -4.99 -11.03 0.78
N GLU A 153 -4.84 -12.34 1.00
CA GLU A 153 -5.92 -13.31 0.79
C GLU A 153 -7.09 -13.12 1.76
N ASN A 154 -6.83 -12.68 2.99
CA ASN A 154 -7.86 -12.34 3.95
C ASN A 154 -8.60 -11.05 3.55
N MET A 155 -7.90 -10.02 3.06
CA MET A 155 -8.51 -8.77 2.57
C MET A 155 -9.44 -8.99 1.37
N LYS A 156 -9.14 -9.98 0.52
CA LYS A 156 -10.03 -10.38 -0.58
C LYS A 156 -11.37 -10.93 -0.10
N LYS A 157 -11.38 -11.58 1.07
CA LYS A 157 -12.54 -12.30 1.63
C LYS A 157 -13.31 -11.49 2.67
N SER A 158 -12.68 -10.48 3.27
CA SER A 158 -13.25 -9.68 4.36
C SER A 158 -13.24 -8.20 4.02
N ASP A 159 -14.43 -7.61 3.83
CA ASP A 159 -14.59 -6.17 3.65
C ASP A 159 -14.12 -5.40 4.88
N ILE A 160 -14.39 -5.92 6.08
CA ILE A 160 -13.94 -5.31 7.35
C ILE A 160 -12.41 -5.20 7.40
N LEU A 161 -11.69 -6.26 7.00
CA LEU A 161 -10.23 -6.23 7.00
C LEU A 161 -9.69 -5.29 5.91
N PHE A 162 -10.34 -5.26 4.75
CA PHE A 162 -9.99 -4.32 3.70
C PHE A 162 -10.22 -2.86 4.11
N GLU A 163 -11.34 -2.53 4.76
CA GLU A 163 -11.62 -1.20 5.30
C GLU A 163 -10.58 -0.79 6.36
N LYS A 164 -10.19 -1.72 7.24
CA LYS A 164 -9.10 -1.51 8.19
C LYS A 164 -7.79 -1.18 7.48
N PHE A 165 -7.41 -1.96 6.46
CA PHE A 165 -6.24 -1.68 5.61
C PHE A 165 -6.33 -0.31 4.94
N PHE A 166 -7.47 0.02 4.33
CA PHE A 166 -7.64 1.29 3.65
C PHE A 166 -7.54 2.49 4.60
N ASN A 167 -8.10 2.36 5.81
CA ASN A 167 -7.95 3.38 6.86
C ASN A 167 -6.48 3.57 7.29
N PHE A 168 -5.70 2.49 7.40
CA PHE A 168 -4.26 2.61 7.65
C PHE A 168 -3.50 3.20 6.48
N SER A 169 -3.91 2.89 5.24
CA SER A 169 -3.27 3.39 4.03
C SER A 169 -3.26 4.92 3.91
N THR A 170 -4.20 5.59 4.57
CA THR A 170 -4.31 7.05 4.66
C THR A 170 -3.87 7.61 6.01
N ALA A 171 -3.18 6.81 6.83
CA ALA A 171 -2.77 7.15 8.19
C ALA A 171 -3.94 7.62 9.08
N GLY A 172 -5.07 6.93 8.97
CA GLY A 172 -6.30 7.23 9.71
C GLY A 172 -7.09 8.43 9.18
N LYS A 173 -6.66 9.07 8.08
CA LYS A 173 -7.39 10.19 7.47
C LYS A 173 -8.60 9.67 6.70
N LYS A 174 -9.79 9.85 7.29
CA LYS A 174 -11.08 9.47 6.69
C LYS A 174 -11.65 10.62 5.85
N SER A 175 -11.16 10.77 4.62
CA SER A 175 -11.62 11.82 3.68
C SER A 175 -12.36 11.29 2.46
N VAL A 176 -12.23 9.99 2.16
CA VAL A 176 -12.80 9.36 0.96
C VAL A 176 -13.35 7.99 1.32
N VAL A 177 -14.48 7.62 0.73
CA VAL A 177 -15.02 6.25 0.78
C VAL A 177 -14.42 5.45 -0.38
N CYS A 178 -13.83 4.29 -0.09
CA CYS A 178 -13.30 3.41 -1.12
C CYS A 178 -14.42 2.50 -1.63
N ASP A 179 -15.00 2.87 -2.77
CA ASP A 179 -16.00 2.07 -3.48
C ASP A 179 -15.43 0.75 -4.02
N LYS A 180 -16.28 -0.08 -4.63
CA LYS A 180 -15.87 -1.37 -5.21
C LYS A 180 -14.75 -1.22 -6.23
N TYR A 181 -14.77 -0.15 -7.05
CA TYR A 181 -13.72 0.09 -8.03
C TYR A 181 -12.39 0.40 -7.36
N CYS A 182 -12.40 1.29 -6.36
CA CYS A 182 -11.27 1.61 -5.51
C CYS A 182 -10.72 0.34 -4.83
N LYS A 183 -11.59 -0.53 -4.29
CA LYS A 183 -11.17 -1.79 -3.68
C LYS A 183 -10.41 -2.68 -4.66
N VAL A 184 -10.91 -2.84 -5.89
CA VAL A 184 -10.20 -3.62 -6.91
C VAL A 184 -8.87 -2.97 -7.28
N ALA A 185 -8.83 -1.65 -7.43
CA ALA A 185 -7.58 -0.93 -7.72
C ALA A 185 -6.53 -1.11 -6.63
N GLN A 186 -6.92 -1.01 -5.36
CA GLN A 186 -6.04 -1.28 -4.21
C GLN A 186 -5.52 -2.72 -4.28
N LEU A 187 -6.41 -3.71 -4.38
CA LEU A 187 -6.01 -5.12 -4.41
C LEU A 187 -5.13 -5.48 -5.62
N CYS A 188 -5.42 -4.94 -6.81
CA CYS A 188 -4.61 -5.19 -8.00
C CYS A 188 -3.24 -4.51 -7.93
N SER A 189 -3.14 -3.32 -7.34
CA SER A 189 -1.85 -2.67 -7.12
C SER A 189 -0.96 -3.40 -6.11
N ILE A 190 -1.58 -4.12 -5.15
CA ILE A 190 -0.88 -4.98 -4.19
C ILE A 190 -0.35 -6.23 -4.90
N SER A 191 -1.17 -6.92 -5.68
CA SER A 191 -0.81 -8.26 -6.21
C SER A 191 -0.15 -8.28 -7.58
N SER A 192 -0.28 -7.22 -8.37
CA SER A 192 0.04 -7.25 -9.79
C SER A 192 1.03 -6.16 -10.16
N THR A 193 2.32 -6.50 -10.14
CA THR A 193 3.41 -5.56 -10.43
C THR A 193 3.92 -5.64 -11.87
N ALA A 194 3.62 -6.72 -12.60
CA ALA A 194 3.83 -6.80 -14.05
C ALA A 194 2.62 -6.25 -14.82
N ILE A 195 2.85 -5.79 -16.04
CA ILE A 195 1.83 -5.11 -16.86
C ILE A 195 0.66 -6.03 -17.20
N ASP A 196 0.95 -7.26 -17.62
CA ASP A 196 -0.09 -8.20 -18.04
C ASP A 196 -0.94 -8.66 -16.86
N ASP A 197 -0.31 -8.96 -15.71
CA ASP A 197 -1.01 -9.32 -14.47
C ASP A 197 -1.95 -8.20 -14.02
N TYR A 198 -1.47 -6.95 -14.03
CA TYR A 198 -2.28 -5.80 -13.64
C TYR A 198 -3.47 -5.60 -14.58
N ASN A 199 -3.23 -5.77 -15.89
CA ASN A 199 -4.28 -5.69 -16.90
C ASN A 199 -5.36 -6.75 -16.72
N VAL A 200 -4.97 -7.99 -16.39
CA VAL A 200 -5.89 -9.10 -16.12
C VAL A 200 -6.68 -8.84 -14.83
N CYS A 201 -6.00 -8.41 -13.77
CA CYS A 201 -6.62 -8.11 -12.47
C CYS A 201 -7.68 -7.00 -12.59
N MET A 202 -7.31 -5.87 -13.21
CA MET A 202 -8.23 -4.73 -13.41
C MET A 202 -9.32 -5.00 -14.44
N GLY A 203 -9.10 -5.94 -15.37
CA GLY A 203 -10.01 -6.22 -16.48
C GLY A 203 -11.43 -6.58 -16.04
N LYS A 204 -11.59 -7.30 -14.93
CA LYS A 204 -12.92 -7.64 -14.39
C LYS A 204 -13.68 -6.43 -13.85
N ALA A 205 -12.99 -5.46 -13.24
CA ALA A 205 -13.62 -4.25 -12.68
C ALA A 205 -13.99 -3.23 -13.75
N ILE A 206 -13.20 -3.11 -14.82
CA ILE A 206 -13.48 -2.17 -15.93
C ILE A 206 -14.76 -2.56 -16.67
N ASN A 207 -15.06 -3.86 -16.73
CA ASN A 207 -16.26 -4.38 -17.38
C ASN A 207 -17.51 -4.35 -16.48
N MET A 208 -17.41 -3.89 -15.23
CA MET A 208 -18.60 -3.71 -14.37
C MET A 208 -19.42 -2.50 -14.83
N PRO A 209 -20.77 -2.55 -14.79
CA PRO A 209 -21.61 -1.38 -15.01
C PRO A 209 -21.23 -0.23 -14.07
N PHE A 210 -21.26 1.03 -14.53
CA PHE A 210 -20.87 2.20 -13.73
C PHE A 210 -21.63 2.31 -12.40
N SER A 211 -22.91 1.91 -12.37
CA SER A 211 -23.71 1.84 -11.14
C SER A 211 -23.17 0.84 -10.11
N GLN A 212 -22.44 -0.19 -10.53
CA GLN A 212 -21.79 -1.18 -9.67
C GLN A 212 -20.33 -0.82 -9.34
N GLN A 213 -19.76 0.20 -9.99
CA GLN A 213 -18.39 0.67 -9.73
C GLN A 213 -18.34 1.60 -8.51
N ILE A 214 -19.41 2.36 -8.26
CA ILE A 214 -19.45 3.48 -7.28
C ILE A 214 -20.28 3.15 -6.02
N LEU A 215 -20.96 1.99 -6.01
CA LEU A 215 -21.75 1.49 -4.87
C LEU A 215 -20.92 0.60 -3.96
#